data_AF-A0A5Q4ET87-F1
#
_entry.id   AF-A0A5Q4ET87-F1
#
_cell.length_a   1.000
_cell.length_b   1.000
_cell.length_c   1.000
_cell.angle_alpha   90.00
_cell.angle_beta   90.00
_cell.angle_gamma   90.00
#
_symmetry.space_group_name_H-M   'P 1'
#
loop_
_entity.id
_entity.type
_entity.pdbx_description
1 polymer ?
#
loop_
_entity_poly.entity_id
_entity_poly.type
_entity_poly.pdbx_seq_one_letter_code
_entity_poly.pdbx_strand_id
1 'polypeptide(L)'
;MSLVDDARMALAAARGMGVEWVVDVERFLAPDPVARARELVRAGFGGDFYAAAPGTILFRGAPAAWLAPGVEAAPWEGCVAAPGPGMRQVYRQLNESGDAVARDLVRRMDDTLPAGRPLLVPVVEEGKLVAAFDAGEAERWMRAQERLVGDGVVRVEVE
;
A
#
# COMPACT_ATOMS: atom_id res chain seq x y z
N MET A 1 1.78 -28.60 -21.34
CA MET A 1 1.60 -27.16 -21.09
C MET A 1 1.10 -26.55 -22.38
N SER A 2 -0.09 -25.95 -22.40
CA SER A 2 -0.69 -25.40 -23.63
C SER A 2 -0.39 -23.91 -23.79
N LEU A 3 -0.49 -23.38 -25.01
CA LEU A 3 -0.36 -21.93 -25.29
C LEU A 3 -1.33 -21.08 -24.46
N VAL A 4 -2.51 -21.64 -24.14
CA VAL A 4 -3.52 -20.97 -23.29
C VAL A 4 -3.07 -20.91 -21.83
N ASP A 5 -2.39 -21.95 -21.34
CA ASP A 5 -1.83 -21.95 -19.98
C ASP A 5 -0.68 -20.95 -19.86
N ASP A 6 0.20 -20.91 -20.87
CA ASP A 6 1.30 -19.95 -20.94
C ASP A 6 0.80 -18.50 -21.00
N ALA A 7 -0.23 -18.24 -21.81
CA ALA A 7 -0.84 -16.91 -21.90
C ALA A 7 -1.48 -16.48 -20.57
N ARG A 8 -2.12 -17.41 -19.84
CA ARG A 8 -2.68 -17.13 -18.51
C ARG A 8 -1.59 -16.85 -17.48
N MET A 9 -0.51 -17.62 -17.48
CA MET A 9 0.63 -17.40 -16.60
C MET A 9 1.31 -16.06 -16.88
N ALA A 10 1.53 -15.73 -18.15
CA ALA A 10 2.11 -14.46 -18.55
C ALA A 10 1.20 -13.27 -18.17
N LEU A 11 -0.12 -13.40 -18.34
CA LEU A 11 -1.07 -12.37 -17.93
C LEU A 11 -1.12 -12.19 -16.41
N ALA A 12 -1.09 -13.28 -15.65
CA ALA A 12 -1.03 -13.24 -14.19
C ALA A 12 0.26 -12.57 -13.69
N ALA A 13 1.40 -12.88 -14.31
CA ALA A 13 2.67 -12.23 -14.02
C ALA A 13 2.63 -10.74 -14.34
N ALA A 14 2.09 -10.35 -15.50
CA ALA A 14 1.99 -8.96 -15.92
C ALA A 14 1.07 -8.12 -15.01
N ARG A 15 0.00 -8.70 -14.47
CA ARG A 15 -0.90 -8.02 -13.51
C ARG A 15 -0.24 -7.72 -12.17
N GLY A 16 0.77 -8.50 -11.77
CA GLY A 16 1.55 -8.25 -10.55
C GLY A 16 2.70 -7.25 -10.74
N MET A 17 3.08 -6.95 -11.99
CA MET A 17 4.14 -5.98 -12.27
C MET A 17 3.67 -4.57 -11.91
N GLY A 18 4.56 -3.75 -11.37
CA GLY A 18 4.26 -2.37 -11.03
C GLY A 18 5.42 -1.70 -10.32
N VAL A 19 5.16 -0.50 -9.81
CA VAL A 19 6.12 0.26 -9.02
C VAL A 19 5.56 0.42 -7.62
N GLU A 20 6.31 -0.03 -6.62
CA GLU A 20 6.03 0.24 -5.21
C GLU A 20 6.65 1.56 -4.79
N TRP A 21 5.96 2.30 -3.93
CA TRP A 21 6.53 3.42 -3.20
C TRP A 21 6.83 2.94 -1.79
N VAL A 22 8.10 2.71 -1.50
CA VAL A 22 8.57 2.15 -0.24
C VAL A 22 9.01 3.27 0.67
N VAL A 23 8.58 3.24 1.93
CA VAL A 23 8.97 4.23 2.94
C VAL A 23 10.47 4.18 3.19
N ASP A 24 11.16 5.32 3.08
CA ASP A 24 12.60 5.48 3.29
C ASP A 24 12.95 6.43 4.45
N VAL A 25 11.93 6.85 5.21
CA VAL A 25 12.08 7.55 6.49
C VAL A 25 11.69 6.63 7.63
N GLU A 26 12.07 6.93 8.87
CA GLU A 26 11.76 6.07 10.02
C GLU A 26 10.25 5.91 10.24
N ARG A 27 9.51 7.01 10.08
CA ARG A 27 8.07 7.09 10.25
C ARG A 27 7.48 7.97 9.16
N PHE A 28 6.49 7.45 8.45
CA PHE A 28 5.81 8.11 7.35
C PHE A 28 4.33 8.22 7.65
N LEU A 29 3.79 9.43 7.56
CA LEU A 29 2.35 9.68 7.65
C LEU A 29 1.77 9.71 6.24
N ALA A 30 0.94 8.73 5.91
CA ALA A 30 0.35 8.64 4.58
C ALA A 30 -0.49 9.89 4.26
N PRO A 31 -0.22 10.60 3.16
CA PRO A 31 -1.04 11.73 2.71
C PRO A 31 -2.37 11.22 2.16
N ASP A 32 -3.27 12.13 1.78
CA ASP A 32 -4.49 11.77 1.05
C ASP A 32 -4.14 11.23 -0.37
N PRO A 33 -4.39 9.94 -0.65
CA PRO A 33 -4.05 9.37 -1.95
C PRO A 33 -5.04 9.77 -3.05
N VAL A 34 -6.20 10.34 -2.72
CA VAL A 34 -7.24 10.70 -3.70
C VAL A 34 -6.77 11.83 -4.61
N ALA A 35 -6.01 12.79 -4.09
CA ALA A 35 -5.41 13.85 -4.90
C ALA A 35 -4.53 13.26 -6.01
N ARG A 36 -3.63 12.34 -5.64
CA ARG A 36 -2.76 11.64 -6.60
C ARG A 36 -3.55 10.75 -7.55
N ALA A 37 -4.55 10.01 -7.06
CA ALA A 37 -5.39 9.17 -7.90
C ALA A 37 -6.14 9.97 -8.98
N ARG A 38 -6.64 11.17 -8.64
CA ARG A 38 -7.27 12.07 -9.62
C ARG A 38 -6.28 12.54 -10.70
N GLU A 39 -5.04 12.82 -10.34
CA GLU A 39 -3.98 13.17 -11.30
C GLU A 39 -3.72 12.01 -12.27
N LEU A 40 -3.57 10.79 -11.74
CA LEU A 40 -3.35 9.58 -12.54
C LEU A 40 -4.50 9.34 -13.52
N VAL A 41 -5.74 9.35 -13.04
CA VAL A 41 -6.93 9.12 -13.88
C VAL A 41 -7.06 10.21 -14.96
N ARG A 42 -6.80 11.48 -14.63
CA ARG A 42 -6.79 12.58 -15.63
C ARG A 42 -5.70 12.42 -16.68
N ALA A 43 -4.58 11.80 -16.34
CA ALA A 43 -3.51 11.46 -17.28
C ALA A 43 -3.84 10.22 -18.15
N GLY A 44 -5.03 9.63 -18.00
CA GLY A 44 -5.44 8.44 -18.76
C GLY A 44 -4.92 7.13 -18.18
N PHE A 45 -4.53 7.10 -16.90
CA PHE A 45 -4.14 5.86 -16.23
C PHE A 45 -5.31 4.87 -16.20
N GLY A 46 -5.13 3.70 -16.81
CA GLY A 46 -6.13 2.63 -16.90
C GLY A 46 -5.87 1.44 -15.97
N GLY A 47 -4.83 1.51 -15.13
CA GLY A 47 -4.45 0.43 -14.22
C GLY A 47 -4.99 0.61 -12.81
N ASP A 48 -4.43 -0.16 -11.88
CA ASP A 48 -4.78 -0.12 -10.47
C ASP A 48 -3.76 0.69 -9.66
N PHE A 49 -4.25 1.42 -8.66
CA PHE A 49 -3.43 2.16 -7.70
C PHE A 49 -3.91 1.83 -6.30
N TYR A 50 -3.02 1.25 -5.50
CA TYR A 50 -3.25 0.93 -4.10
C TYR A 50 -2.40 1.83 -3.24
N ALA A 51 -2.95 2.31 -2.13
CA ALA A 51 -2.20 3.14 -1.20
C ALA A 51 -2.72 3.01 0.22
N ALA A 52 -1.90 3.42 1.19
CA ALA A 52 -2.35 3.55 2.55
C ALA A 52 -3.42 4.65 2.66
N ALA A 53 -4.44 4.40 3.48
CA ALA A 53 -5.45 5.40 3.79
C ALA A 53 -4.80 6.65 4.45
N PRO A 54 -5.35 7.86 4.23
CA PRO A 54 -4.80 9.09 4.81
C PRO A 54 -4.67 8.98 6.33
N GLY A 55 -3.55 9.45 6.86
CA GLY A 55 -3.27 9.41 8.30
C GLY A 55 -2.76 8.06 8.81
N THR A 56 -2.60 7.06 7.94
CA THR A 56 -1.93 5.80 8.30
C THR A 56 -0.45 6.06 8.55
N ILE A 57 0.04 5.63 9.71
CA ILE A 57 1.47 5.65 10.03
C ILE A 57 2.12 4.38 9.50
N LEU A 58 3.16 4.51 8.68
CA LEU A 58 3.99 3.43 8.16
C LEU A 58 5.45 3.64 8.59
N PHE A 59 6.26 2.59 8.49
CA PHE A 59 7.67 2.61 8.91
C PHE A 59 8.58 2.23 7.76
N ARG A 60 9.87 2.58 7.88
CA ARG A 60 10.91 2.29 6.88
C ARG A 60 10.82 0.86 6.35
N GLY A 61 10.86 0.71 5.03
CA GLY A 61 10.80 -0.57 4.33
C GLY A 61 9.39 -1.08 4.01
N ALA A 62 8.35 -0.52 4.61
CA ALA A 62 6.97 -0.85 4.27
C ALA A 62 6.55 -0.16 2.94
N PRO A 63 5.79 -0.83 2.05
CA PRO A 63 5.15 -0.15 0.94
C PRO A 63 4.06 0.81 1.45
N ALA A 64 4.08 2.04 0.97
CA ALA A 64 3.07 3.06 1.19
C ALA A 64 2.04 3.12 0.04
N ALA A 65 2.47 2.72 -1.15
CA ALA A 65 1.61 2.60 -2.32
C ALA A 65 2.18 1.60 -3.33
N TRP A 66 1.34 1.15 -4.25
CA TRP A 66 1.70 0.40 -5.43
C TRP A 66 0.91 0.92 -6.63
N LEU A 67 1.58 1.06 -7.77
CA LEU A 67 1.02 1.56 -9.01
C LEU A 67 1.27 0.55 -10.14
N ALA A 68 0.19 0.12 -10.80
CA ALA A 68 0.29 -0.72 -11.98
C ALA A 68 1.02 0.01 -13.14
N PRO A 69 1.58 -0.72 -14.12
CA PRO A 69 2.30 -0.11 -15.23
C PRO A 69 1.33 0.71 -16.10
N GLY A 70 1.85 1.77 -16.73
CA GLY A 70 1.10 2.54 -17.73
C GLY A 70 1.30 4.04 -17.63
N VAL A 71 1.60 4.55 -16.43
CA VAL A 71 2.01 5.93 -16.23
C VAL A 71 3.17 6.01 -15.26
N GLU A 72 4.06 6.98 -15.47
CA GLU A 72 5.09 7.30 -14.51
C GLU A 72 4.52 8.27 -13.46
N ALA A 73 4.83 8.01 -12.19
CA ALA A 73 4.46 8.90 -11.11
C ALA A 73 5.56 8.89 -10.05
N ALA A 74 6.00 10.08 -9.64
CA ALA A 74 7.01 10.22 -8.59
C ALA A 74 6.46 9.71 -7.25
N PRO A 75 7.25 9.00 -6.43
CA PRO A 75 6.83 8.62 -5.09
C PRO A 75 6.54 9.86 -4.22
N TRP A 76 5.78 9.68 -3.15
CA TRP A 76 5.63 10.73 -2.14
C TRP A 76 6.97 11.05 -1.45
N GLU A 77 7.08 12.27 -0.91
CA GLU A 77 8.23 12.65 -0.09
C GLU A 77 8.39 11.66 1.09
N GLY A 78 9.61 11.21 1.34
CA GLY A 78 9.90 10.15 2.31
C GLY A 78 9.66 8.72 1.81
N CYS A 79 9.30 8.55 0.53
CA CYS A 79 9.24 7.26 -0.14
C CYS A 79 10.20 7.21 -1.34
N VAL A 80 10.63 6.00 -1.69
CA VAL A 80 11.42 5.72 -2.91
C VAL A 80 10.66 4.76 -3.81
N ALA A 81 10.81 4.92 -5.13
CA ALA A 81 10.23 4.00 -6.09
C ALA A 81 11.07 2.72 -6.17
N ALA A 82 10.44 1.57 -6.02
CA ALA A 82 11.05 0.26 -6.13
C ALA A 82 10.26 -0.59 -7.13
N PRO A 83 10.85 -0.99 -8.28
CA PRO A 83 10.23 -1.98 -9.14
C PRO A 83 10.25 -3.34 -8.47
N GLY A 84 9.18 -4.12 -8.60
CA GLY A 84 9.05 -5.42 -7.95
C GLY A 84 8.30 -6.44 -8.81
N PRO A 85 8.52 -7.75 -8.55
CA PRO A 85 7.84 -8.85 -9.26
C PRO A 85 6.39 -9.08 -8.83
N GLY A 86 5.77 -8.12 -8.11
CA GLY A 86 4.50 -8.29 -7.44
C GLY A 86 4.18 -7.10 -6.53
N MET A 87 2.90 -6.88 -6.26
CA MET A 87 2.46 -5.98 -5.19
C MET A 87 2.66 -6.64 -3.82
N ARG A 88 3.26 -5.93 -2.87
CA ARG A 88 3.29 -6.31 -1.46
C ARG A 88 2.23 -5.55 -0.67
N GLN A 89 1.77 -6.18 0.40
CA GLN A 89 0.81 -5.64 1.36
C GLN A 89 1.46 -5.56 2.75
N VAL A 90 1.07 -4.57 3.53
CA VAL A 90 1.48 -4.42 4.93
C VAL A 90 0.33 -4.88 5.82
N TYR A 91 0.59 -5.84 6.71
CA TYR A 91 -0.34 -6.32 7.71
C TYR A 91 0.11 -5.88 9.10
N ARG A 92 -0.66 -4.97 9.70
CA ARG A 92 -0.42 -4.51 11.06
C ARG A 92 -0.95 -5.50 12.07
N GLN A 93 -0.08 -6.02 12.92
CA GLN A 93 -0.43 -6.87 14.04
C GLN A 93 -0.35 -6.07 15.34
N LEU A 94 -1.38 -6.21 16.16
CA LEU A 94 -1.41 -5.62 17.49
C LEU A 94 -0.86 -6.61 18.51
N ASN A 95 -0.49 -6.13 19.68
CA ASN A 95 -0.19 -6.98 20.83
C ASN A 95 -1.45 -7.73 21.30
N GLU A 96 -1.29 -8.65 22.25
CA GLU A 96 -2.40 -9.45 22.78
C GLU A 96 -3.54 -8.59 23.39
N SER A 97 -3.17 -7.45 23.97
CA SER A 97 -4.12 -6.47 24.53
C SER A 97 -4.89 -5.68 23.46
N GLY A 98 -4.42 -5.67 22.21
CA GLY A 98 -5.00 -4.89 21.12
C GLY A 98 -4.81 -3.37 21.24
N ASP A 99 -3.96 -2.92 22.17
CA ASP A 99 -3.78 -1.50 22.51
C ASP A 99 -2.48 -0.89 21.95
N ALA A 100 -1.56 -1.72 21.44
CA ALA A 100 -0.34 -1.27 20.79
C ALA A 100 0.00 -2.09 19.55
N VAL A 101 0.72 -1.48 18.61
CA VAL A 101 1.29 -2.19 17.46
C VAL A 101 2.41 -3.11 17.92
N ALA A 102 2.28 -4.41 17.65
CA ALA A 102 3.33 -5.39 17.90
C ALA A 102 4.39 -5.41 16.78
N ARG A 103 3.92 -5.43 15.52
CA ARG A 103 4.78 -5.44 14.32
C ARG A 103 3.96 -5.17 13.06
N ASP A 104 4.65 -4.81 11.99
CA ASP A 104 4.13 -4.82 10.63
C ASP A 104 4.78 -5.95 9.83
N LEU A 105 3.95 -6.77 9.17
CA LEU A 105 4.39 -7.82 8.27
C LEU A 105 4.18 -7.38 6.82
N VAL A 106 5.25 -7.38 6.02
CA VAL A 106 5.17 -7.13 4.58
C VAL A 106 5.20 -8.47 3.86
N ARG A 107 4.16 -8.76 3.08
CA ARG A 107 4.04 -10.00 2.29
C ARG A 107 3.59 -9.68 0.88
N ARG A 108 3.96 -10.53 -0.07
CA ARG A 108 3.40 -10.41 -1.42
C ARG A 108 1.92 -10.75 -1.37
N MET A 109 1.12 -10.14 -2.24
CA MET A 109 -0.33 -10.41 -2.28
C MET A 109 -0.68 -11.81 -2.80
N ASP A 110 0.25 -12.50 -3.46
CA ASP A 110 0.13 -13.88 -3.93
C ASP A 110 0.57 -14.92 -2.89
N ASP A 111 1.07 -14.49 -1.72
CA ASP A 111 1.45 -15.37 -0.61
C ASP A 111 0.27 -15.76 0.29
N THR A 112 0.55 -16.64 1.26
CA THR A 112 -0.42 -16.97 2.32
C THR A 112 -0.73 -15.73 3.16
N LEU A 113 -2.02 -15.42 3.31
CA LEU A 113 -2.48 -14.25 4.07
C LEU A 113 -2.11 -14.38 5.55
N PRO A 114 -1.25 -13.49 6.09
CA PRO A 114 -0.95 -13.48 7.51
C PRO A 114 -2.12 -12.86 8.30
N ALA A 115 -2.15 -13.12 9.60
CA ALA A 115 -3.04 -12.39 10.51
C ALA A 115 -2.66 -10.90 10.54
N GLY A 116 -3.63 -10.04 10.88
CA GLY A 116 -3.43 -8.60 11.02
C GLY A 116 -4.29 -7.79 10.05
N ARG A 117 -4.26 -6.48 10.21
CA ARG A 117 -5.05 -5.56 9.40
C ARG A 117 -4.25 -5.10 8.19
N PRO A 118 -4.73 -5.30 6.94
CA PRO A 118 -4.08 -4.76 5.76
C PRO A 118 -4.11 -3.24 5.81
N LEU A 119 -3.02 -2.59 5.40
CA LEU A 119 -2.90 -1.13 5.45
C LEU A 119 -3.04 -0.47 4.08
N LEU A 120 -2.74 -1.17 2.98
CA LEU A 120 -2.99 -0.69 1.62
C LEU A 120 -4.41 -1.05 1.19
N VAL A 121 -5.12 -0.06 0.65
CA VAL A 121 -6.48 -0.19 0.12
C VAL A 121 -6.49 0.21 -1.36
N PRO A 122 -7.42 -0.33 -2.17
CA PRO A 122 -7.60 0.13 -3.55
C PRO A 122 -8.04 1.59 -3.55
N VAL A 123 -7.38 2.41 -4.37
CA VAL A 123 -7.71 3.83 -4.58
C VAL A 123 -8.20 4.05 -6.01
N VAL A 124 -7.54 3.42 -6.98
CA VAL A 124 -8.00 3.30 -8.37
C VAL A 124 -8.07 1.82 -8.73
N GLU A 125 -9.18 1.41 -9.34
CA GLU A 125 -9.34 0.07 -9.94
C GLU A 125 -9.73 0.24 -11.41
N GLU A 126 -8.98 -0.37 -12.31
CA GLU A 126 -9.20 -0.31 -13.77
C GLU A 126 -9.38 1.13 -14.28
N GLY A 127 -8.54 2.06 -13.80
CA GLY A 127 -8.59 3.48 -14.15
C GLY A 127 -9.76 4.26 -13.55
N LYS A 128 -10.53 3.68 -12.62
CA LYS A 128 -11.65 4.35 -11.94
C LYS A 128 -11.30 4.61 -10.48
N LEU A 129 -11.53 5.83 -10.01
CA LEU A 129 -11.40 6.17 -8.60
C LEU A 129 -12.47 5.41 -7.79
N VAL A 130 -12.04 4.60 -6.82
CA VAL A 130 -12.93 3.79 -5.97
C VAL A 130 -12.87 4.16 -4.49
N ALA A 131 -11.77 4.79 -4.04
CA ALA A 131 -11.67 5.25 -2.67
C ALA A 131 -12.38 6.60 -2.46
N ALA A 132 -13.07 6.69 -1.33
CA ALA A 132 -13.54 7.93 -0.74
C ALA A 132 -13.14 7.93 0.74
N PHE A 133 -12.41 8.95 1.17
CA PHE A 133 -12.05 9.15 2.57
C PHE A 133 -12.78 10.39 3.08
N ASP A 134 -13.63 10.22 4.08
CA ASP A 134 -14.18 11.35 4.83
C ASP A 134 -13.08 12.00 5.67
N ALA A 135 -13.01 13.33 5.70
CA ALA A 135 -11.99 14.05 6.46
C ALA A 135 -12.11 13.76 7.97
N GLY A 136 -13.34 13.68 8.49
CA GLY A 136 -13.57 13.36 9.90
C GLY A 136 -13.16 11.92 10.25
N GLU A 137 -13.40 10.96 9.36
CA GLU A 137 -12.92 9.58 9.49
C GLU A 137 -11.40 9.49 9.43
N ALA A 138 -10.77 10.18 8.48
CA ALA A 138 -9.31 10.23 8.35
C ALA A 138 -8.65 10.79 9.61
N GLU A 139 -9.20 11.86 10.21
CA GLU A 139 -8.70 12.37 11.48
C GLU A 139 -8.88 11.39 12.66
N ARG A 140 -10.05 10.75 12.77
CA ARG A 140 -10.30 9.74 13.81
C ARG A 140 -9.33 8.56 13.66
N TRP A 141 -9.09 8.16 12.42
CA TRP A 141 -8.12 7.13 12.08
C TRP A 141 -6.71 7.54 12.48
N MET A 142 -6.26 8.72 12.09
CA MET A 142 -4.94 9.24 12.44
C MET A 142 -4.72 9.26 13.96
N ARG A 143 -5.67 9.79 14.73
CA ARG A 143 -5.60 9.79 16.20
C ARG A 143 -5.53 8.37 16.79
N ALA A 144 -6.27 7.42 16.20
CA ALA A 144 -6.19 6.03 16.61
C ALA A 144 -4.83 5.40 16.28
N GLN A 145 -4.24 5.74 15.12
CA GLN A 145 -2.91 5.29 14.72
C GLN A 145 -1.83 5.83 15.65
N GLU A 146 -1.86 7.12 15.96
CA GLU A 146 -0.92 7.76 16.90
C GLU A 146 -0.98 7.09 18.27
N ARG A 147 -2.18 6.79 18.78
CA ARG A 147 -2.34 6.08 20.05
C ARG A 147 -1.78 4.66 20.02
N LEU A 148 -2.05 3.90 18.96
CA LEU A 148 -1.59 2.51 18.83
C LEU A 148 -0.07 2.42 18.64
N VAL A 149 0.51 3.39 17.94
CA VAL A 149 1.95 3.41 17.66
C VAL A 149 2.74 3.99 18.83
N GLY A 150 2.22 5.04 19.47
CA GLY A 150 2.94 5.81 20.50
C GLY A 150 4.26 6.39 19.96
N ASP A 151 5.26 6.44 20.84
CA ASP A 151 6.63 6.91 20.53
C ASP A 151 7.59 5.76 20.16
N GLY A 152 7.07 4.53 20.06
CA GLY A 152 7.87 3.34 19.82
C GLY A 152 8.30 3.18 18.36
N VAL A 153 9.40 2.46 18.15
CA VAL A 153 9.80 1.95 16.83
C VAL A 153 9.09 0.61 16.61
N VAL A 154 8.28 0.53 15.56
CA VAL A 154 7.62 -0.73 15.16
C VAL A 154 8.56 -1.53 14.28
N ARG A 155 8.70 -2.82 14.57
CA ARG A 155 9.46 -3.74 13.73
C ARG A 155 8.69 -4.01 12.42
N VAL A 156 9.38 -3.80 11.29
CA VAL A 156 8.90 -4.20 9.97
C VAL A 156 9.60 -5.49 9.56
N GLU A 157 8.84 -6.54 9.26
CA GLU A 157 9.37 -7.81 8.75
C GLU A 157 9.01 -7.97 7.28
N VAL A 158 10.02 -7.89 6.43
CA VAL A 158 9.90 -8.05 4.97
C VAL A 158 10.35 -9.46 4.61
N GLU A 159 9.48 -10.22 3.95
CA GLU A 159 9.79 -11.50 3.31
C GLU A 159 9.61 -11.40 1.79
#